data_AF-A0A7R7HZN3-F1
#
_entry.id   AF-A0A7R7HZN3-F1
#
_cell.length_a   1.000
_cell.length_b   1.000
_cell.length_c   1.000
_cell.angle_alpha   90.00
_cell.angle_beta   90.00
_cell.angle_gamma   90.00
#
_symmetry.space_group_name_H-M   'P 1'
#
loop_
_entity.id
_entity.type
_entity.pdbx_description
1 polymer ?
#
loop_
_entity_poly.entity_id
_entity_poly.type
_entity_poly.pdbx_seq_one_letter_code
_entity_poly.pdbx_strand_id
1 'polypeptide(L)'
;MRRKITVALVGFGALVGSLLVTTPAAAHGYISSPPSRQAMCAMGRVSDCGPIIWEPQSVEAPKGSHLCSGGNDRFRQLDDPTKNWPATSVGHSVTFTWTITAHHATRDWEYFVGDTRVGYFDAHGSAPGDTVTQTVDLSGYDGRILLLARWNIADTGNAFYSCVDLQVGSGGGTPTPTPTTSSPSPSPTPTATTTPTSQPGGSWTAGTAYHVGDEVTYQGTTYRCLQDHTALPGWEPPSVPALWQPV
;
A
#
# COMPACT_ATOMS: atom_id res chain seq x y z
N MET A 1 -13.82 32.23 77.55
CA MET A 1 -13.06 31.94 76.31
C MET A 1 -13.76 30.81 75.56
N ARG A 2 -14.38 31.09 74.42
CA ARG A 2 -15.16 30.12 73.63
C ARG A 2 -14.24 29.45 72.61
N ARG A 3 -13.92 28.16 72.80
CA ARG A 3 -13.22 27.34 71.79
C ARG A 3 -14.26 26.78 70.82
N LYS A 4 -14.24 27.27 69.58
CA LYS A 4 -15.09 26.78 68.49
C LYS A 4 -14.49 25.48 67.96
N ILE A 5 -15.33 24.47 67.81
CA ILE A 5 -15.05 23.20 67.15
C ILE A 5 -15.10 23.45 65.64
N THR A 6 -14.07 23.05 64.91
CA THR A 6 -14.11 23.00 63.44
C THR A 6 -13.98 21.54 63.02
N VAL A 7 -15.10 20.99 62.53
CA VAL A 7 -15.19 19.68 61.90
C VAL A 7 -14.48 19.76 60.54
N ALA A 8 -13.47 18.93 60.33
CA ALA A 8 -12.86 18.74 59.01
C ALA A 8 -13.77 17.85 58.16
N LEU A 9 -14.33 18.40 57.09
CA LEU A 9 -15.08 17.65 56.08
C LEU A 9 -14.09 16.87 55.19
N VAL A 10 -14.35 15.57 55.09
CA VAL A 10 -13.71 14.63 54.16
C VAL A 10 -14.07 15.02 52.72
N GLY A 11 -13.07 15.24 51.88
CA GLY A 11 -13.23 15.33 50.42
C GLY A 11 -12.48 14.17 49.77
N PHE A 12 -13.17 13.04 49.55
CA PHE A 12 -12.67 11.98 48.66
C PHE A 12 -13.00 12.40 47.22
N GLY A 13 -12.08 13.13 46.58
CA GLY A 13 -12.18 13.43 45.16
C GLY A 13 -11.84 12.19 44.34
N ALA A 14 -12.85 11.51 43.80
CA ALA A 14 -12.64 10.49 42.78
C ALA A 14 -12.21 11.18 41.48
N LEU A 15 -10.90 11.23 41.22
CA LEU A 15 -10.36 11.53 39.89
C LEU A 15 -10.75 10.38 38.96
N VAL A 16 -11.90 10.50 38.30
CA VAL A 16 -12.22 9.68 37.13
C VAL A 16 -11.35 10.20 35.99
N GLY A 17 -10.15 9.63 35.87
CA GLY A 17 -9.31 9.84 34.70
C GLY A 17 -9.99 9.21 33.50
N SER A 18 -10.49 10.03 32.57
CA SER A 18 -10.97 9.56 31.28
C SER A 18 -9.80 8.88 30.55
N LEU A 19 -9.79 7.55 30.56
CA LEU A 19 -8.94 6.76 29.66
C LEU A 19 -9.43 7.03 28.24
N LEU A 20 -8.77 7.94 27.54
CA LEU A 20 -8.93 8.10 26.10
C LEU A 20 -8.41 6.82 25.44
N VAL A 21 -9.32 5.89 25.16
CA VAL A 21 -9.03 4.73 24.32
C VAL A 21 -8.94 5.24 22.89
N THR A 22 -7.74 5.50 22.39
CA THR A 22 -7.52 5.78 20.97
C THR A 22 -7.76 4.49 20.20
N THR A 23 -8.94 4.31 19.64
CA THR A 23 -9.17 3.23 18.67
C THR A 23 -8.24 3.47 17.48
N PRO A 24 -7.46 2.49 17.02
CA PRO A 24 -6.69 2.67 15.79
C PRO A 24 -7.70 2.94 14.66
N ALA A 25 -7.65 4.15 14.10
CA ALA A 25 -8.38 4.42 12.87
C ALA A 25 -7.58 3.75 11.74
N ALA A 26 -8.17 2.73 11.14
CA ALA A 26 -7.49 1.88 10.18
C ALA A 26 -7.43 2.54 8.79
N ALA A 27 -6.45 3.40 8.58
CA ALA A 27 -6.13 3.84 7.21
C ALA A 27 -5.52 2.69 6.43
N HIS A 28 -5.53 2.78 5.10
CA HIS A 28 -5.00 1.71 4.26
C HIS A 28 -4.56 2.29 2.92
N GLY A 29 -3.32 2.03 2.55
CA GLY A 29 -2.75 2.47 1.29
C GLY A 29 -1.29 2.06 1.12
N TYR A 30 -0.81 2.09 -0.13
CA TYR A 30 0.54 1.70 -0.52
C TYR A 30 0.95 2.42 -1.80
N ILE A 31 2.26 2.53 -2.07
CA ILE A 31 2.74 3.02 -3.36
C ILE A 31 2.56 1.93 -4.41
N SER A 32 1.72 2.20 -5.40
CA SER A 32 1.48 1.33 -6.55
C SER A 32 2.42 1.61 -7.72
N SER A 33 2.98 2.84 -7.83
CA SER A 33 3.93 3.19 -8.88
C SER A 33 4.98 4.22 -8.43
N PRO A 34 6.28 4.04 -8.73
CA PRO A 34 6.90 2.74 -9.00
C PRO A 34 6.55 1.73 -7.90
N PRO A 35 6.36 0.44 -8.22
CA PRO A 35 5.77 -0.51 -7.29
C PRO A 35 6.64 -0.69 -6.04
N SER A 36 6.01 -0.53 -4.88
CA SER A 36 6.62 -0.81 -3.58
C SER A 36 6.89 -2.30 -3.36
N ARG A 37 7.67 -2.64 -2.33
CA ARG A 37 7.95 -4.02 -1.93
C ARG A 37 6.66 -4.82 -1.69
N GLN A 38 5.69 -4.24 -0.97
CA GLN A 38 4.40 -4.88 -0.76
C GLN A 38 3.59 -5.03 -2.06
N ALA A 39 3.67 -4.07 -2.98
CA ALA A 39 3.04 -4.18 -4.30
C ALA A 39 3.70 -5.29 -5.14
N MET A 40 5.03 -5.36 -5.15
CA MET A 40 5.79 -6.43 -5.81
C MET A 40 5.46 -7.82 -5.25
N CYS A 41 5.26 -7.92 -3.94
CA CYS A 41 4.76 -9.13 -3.30
C CYS A 41 3.36 -9.51 -3.79
N ALA A 42 2.40 -8.56 -3.78
CA ALA A 42 1.03 -8.79 -4.26
C ALA A 42 0.99 -9.14 -5.77
N MET A 43 1.94 -8.63 -6.55
CA MET A 43 2.15 -8.95 -7.97
C MET A 43 2.80 -10.33 -8.22
N GLY A 44 3.22 -11.04 -7.17
CA GLY A 44 3.97 -12.28 -7.29
C GLY A 44 5.36 -12.12 -7.91
N ARG A 45 5.94 -10.90 -7.88
CA ARG A 45 7.29 -10.62 -8.39
C ARG A 45 8.39 -10.99 -7.38
N VAL A 46 8.02 -11.16 -6.11
CA VAL A 46 8.90 -11.61 -5.04
C VAL A 46 8.22 -12.76 -4.31
N SER A 47 8.96 -13.84 -4.07
CA SER A 47 8.46 -15.01 -3.34
C SER A 47 8.57 -14.83 -1.83
N ASP A 48 7.89 -15.73 -1.10
CA ASP A 48 8.00 -15.85 0.36
C ASP A 48 7.66 -14.54 1.08
N CYS A 49 6.62 -13.86 0.59
CA CYS A 49 6.15 -12.59 1.11
C CYS A 49 5.12 -12.73 2.24
N GLY A 50 4.69 -13.94 2.59
CA GLY A 50 3.71 -14.15 3.65
C GLY A 50 2.38 -13.43 3.38
N PRO A 51 1.68 -12.92 4.41
CA PRO A 51 0.32 -12.40 4.26
C PRO A 51 0.22 -11.10 3.46
N ILE A 52 1.33 -10.35 3.30
CA ILE A 52 1.29 -9.04 2.62
C ILE A 52 0.87 -9.13 1.15
N ILE A 53 0.94 -10.32 0.54
CA ILE A 53 0.47 -10.56 -0.83
C ILE A 53 -1.05 -10.30 -0.98
N TRP A 54 -1.81 -10.42 0.10
CA TRP A 54 -3.28 -10.23 0.10
C TRP A 54 -3.70 -8.84 0.55
N GLU A 55 -2.79 -8.06 1.14
CA GLU A 55 -3.13 -6.80 1.78
C GLU A 55 -1.99 -5.79 1.74
N PRO A 56 -1.46 -5.45 0.56
CA PRO A 56 -0.36 -4.50 0.42
C PRO A 56 -0.65 -3.14 1.10
N GLN A 57 -1.93 -2.77 1.21
CA GLN A 57 -2.41 -1.56 1.86
C GLN A 57 -2.25 -1.52 3.40
N SER A 58 -1.87 -2.62 4.04
CA SER A 58 -2.00 -2.78 5.51
C SER A 58 -0.71 -2.60 6.31
N VAL A 59 0.36 -2.05 5.73
CA VAL A 59 1.65 -1.87 6.45
C VAL A 59 1.58 -0.68 7.42
N GLU A 60 0.80 -0.85 8.48
CA GLU A 60 0.56 0.12 9.54
C GLU A 60 1.49 -0.13 10.74
N ALA A 61 2.09 0.93 11.28
CA ALA A 61 2.87 0.89 12.52
C ALA A 61 2.90 2.28 13.20
N PRO A 62 3.37 2.40 14.45
CA PRO A 62 3.56 3.69 15.10
C PRO A 62 4.50 4.62 14.30
N LYS A 63 4.19 5.91 14.28
CA LYS A 63 4.96 6.94 13.57
C LYS A 63 6.44 6.94 13.97
N GLY A 64 7.30 7.35 13.05
CA GLY A 64 8.72 7.65 13.31
C GLY A 64 9.71 6.55 12.90
N SER A 65 9.24 5.34 12.58
CA SER A 65 10.12 4.28 12.07
C SER A 65 10.77 4.64 10.72
N HIS A 66 11.92 4.02 10.45
CA HIS A 66 12.62 4.02 9.16
C HIS A 66 12.73 2.60 8.55
N LEU A 67 11.98 1.63 9.10
CA LEU A 67 11.85 0.28 8.54
C LEU A 67 10.77 0.26 7.46
N CYS A 68 10.92 -0.63 6.47
CA CYS A 68 9.92 -0.85 5.42
C CYS A 68 8.61 -1.42 5.99
N SER A 69 8.69 -2.24 7.04
CA SER A 69 7.52 -2.72 7.77
C SER A 69 6.94 -1.71 8.77
N GLY A 70 7.62 -0.58 8.99
CA GLY A 70 7.33 0.33 10.09
C GLY A 70 7.63 -0.26 11.49
N GLY A 71 8.17 -1.47 11.58
CA GLY A 71 8.29 -2.24 12.83
C GLY A 71 7.10 -3.19 13.07
N ASN A 72 6.25 -3.40 12.08
CA ASN A 72 5.15 -4.36 12.16
C ASN A 72 5.66 -5.80 11.91
N ASP A 73 5.72 -6.60 12.98
CA ASP A 73 6.24 -7.98 12.96
C ASP A 73 5.54 -8.91 11.94
N ARG A 74 4.28 -8.62 11.58
CA ARG A 74 3.52 -9.38 10.58
C ARG A 74 4.10 -9.23 9.17
N PHE A 75 4.80 -8.13 8.93
CA PHE A 75 5.33 -7.73 7.62
C PHE A 75 6.85 -7.55 7.63
N ARG A 76 7.55 -8.09 8.63
CA ARG A 76 9.02 -8.00 8.77
C ARG A 76 9.80 -8.47 7.54
N GLN A 77 9.23 -9.33 6.72
CA GLN A 77 9.81 -9.77 5.46
C GLN A 77 10.09 -8.62 4.49
N LEU A 78 9.36 -7.50 4.60
CA LEU A 78 9.62 -6.29 3.81
C LEU A 78 10.95 -5.62 4.17
N ASP A 79 11.49 -5.89 5.37
CA ASP A 79 12.78 -5.36 5.83
C ASP A 79 13.96 -6.23 5.41
N ASP A 80 13.74 -7.45 4.92
CA ASP A 80 14.79 -8.41 4.57
C ASP A 80 15.56 -7.93 3.32
N PRO A 81 16.82 -7.49 3.43
CA PRO A 81 17.59 -7.01 2.31
C PRO A 81 18.15 -8.15 1.44
N THR A 82 18.07 -9.40 1.90
CA THR A 82 18.62 -10.57 1.19
C THR A 82 17.69 -11.11 0.11
N LYS A 83 16.41 -10.73 0.15
CA LYS A 83 15.46 -11.00 -0.92
C LYS A 83 15.84 -10.25 -2.19
N ASN A 84 15.55 -10.86 -3.33
CA ASN A 84 15.80 -10.29 -4.66
C ASN A 84 14.74 -9.24 -5.05
N TRP A 85 14.68 -8.15 -4.29
CA TRP A 85 13.76 -7.04 -4.56
C TRP A 85 14.07 -6.38 -5.91
N PRO A 86 13.16 -6.45 -6.91
CA PRO A 86 13.40 -5.83 -8.19
C PRO A 86 13.38 -4.31 -8.05
N ALA A 87 14.35 -3.64 -8.65
CA ALA A 87 14.44 -2.18 -8.64
C ALA A 87 13.84 -1.59 -9.92
N THR A 88 13.06 -0.52 -9.80
CA THR A 88 12.51 0.20 -10.95
C THR A 88 13.50 1.27 -11.42
N SER A 89 13.85 1.25 -12.71
CA SER A 89 14.70 2.29 -13.31
C SER A 89 13.95 3.61 -13.45
N VAL A 90 14.54 4.69 -12.96
CA VAL A 90 13.94 6.02 -12.92
C VAL A 90 14.99 7.10 -13.21
N GLY A 91 14.51 8.28 -13.62
CA GLY A 91 15.36 9.48 -13.68
C GLY A 91 15.55 10.10 -12.29
N HIS A 92 16.17 11.28 -12.26
CA HIS A 92 16.42 12.05 -11.04
C HIS A 92 15.19 12.78 -10.48
N SER A 93 14.03 12.67 -11.13
CA SER A 93 12.75 13.18 -10.64
C SER A 93 11.71 12.08 -10.84
N VAL A 94 11.01 11.73 -9.76
CA VAL A 94 10.14 10.55 -9.74
C VAL A 94 8.79 10.93 -9.17
N THR A 95 7.74 10.62 -9.94
CA THR A 95 6.37 10.71 -9.45
C THR A 95 5.96 9.39 -8.83
N PHE A 96 5.66 9.42 -7.54
CA PHE A 96 5.08 8.30 -6.81
C PHE A 96 3.56 8.40 -6.82
N THR A 97 2.90 7.28 -7.10
CA THR A 97 1.46 7.11 -7.03
C THR A 97 1.13 6.21 -5.85
N TRP A 98 0.38 6.75 -4.91
CA TRP A 98 -0.26 5.99 -3.85
C TRP A 98 -1.66 5.58 -4.27
N THR A 99 -2.00 4.35 -3.92
CA THR A 99 -3.35 3.84 -3.95
C THR A 99 -3.89 3.83 -2.51
N ILE A 100 -5.03 4.48 -2.30
CA ILE A 100 -5.68 4.60 -0.99
C ILE A 100 -6.96 3.76 -1.01
N THR A 101 -7.11 2.87 -0.04
CA THR A 101 -8.30 1.99 0.08
C THR A 101 -9.16 2.34 1.28
N ALA A 102 -8.62 3.12 2.24
CA ALA A 102 -9.39 3.73 3.32
C ALA A 102 -8.92 5.19 3.51
N HIS A 103 -9.84 6.14 3.36
CA HIS A 103 -9.52 7.57 3.39
C HIS A 103 -9.51 8.09 4.83
N HIS A 104 -8.35 8.52 5.31
CA HIS A 104 -8.18 9.05 6.66
C HIS A 104 -7.58 10.44 6.64
N ALA A 105 -7.96 11.25 7.63
CA ALA A 105 -7.37 12.56 7.84
C ALA A 105 -5.84 12.42 7.85
N THR A 106 -5.16 13.12 6.95
CA THR A 106 -3.72 12.94 6.74
C THR A 106 -2.96 14.14 7.25
N ARG A 107 -1.90 13.90 8.02
CA ARG A 107 -0.98 14.95 8.46
C ARG A 107 -0.08 15.33 7.30
N ASP A 108 0.72 14.37 6.85
CA ASP A 108 1.70 14.58 5.80
C ASP A 108 2.16 13.25 5.18
N TRP A 109 2.92 13.39 4.10
CA TRP A 109 3.69 12.32 3.48
C TRP A 109 5.17 12.70 3.49
N GLU A 110 6.02 11.77 3.90
CA GLU A 110 7.47 11.96 3.96
C GLU A 110 8.18 10.89 3.14
N TYR A 111 9.25 11.28 2.45
CA TYR A 111 10.06 10.39 1.61
C TYR A 111 11.51 10.45 2.07
N PHE A 112 12.15 9.29 2.19
CA PHE A 112 13.49 9.13 2.73
C PHE A 112 14.37 8.24 1.86
N VAL A 113 15.65 8.57 1.80
CA VAL A 113 16.72 7.64 1.41
C VAL A 113 17.66 7.53 2.60
N GLY A 114 17.67 6.36 3.25
CA GLY A 114 18.25 6.21 4.58
C GLY A 114 17.57 7.13 5.59
N ASP A 115 18.36 7.94 6.30
CA ASP A 115 17.87 8.95 7.25
C ASP A 115 17.61 10.34 6.61
N THR A 116 17.94 10.50 5.33
CA THR A 116 17.79 11.80 4.64
C THR A 116 16.38 11.93 4.08
N ARG A 117 15.63 12.94 4.55
CA ARG A 117 14.31 13.26 3.97
C ARG A 117 14.49 13.97 2.63
N VAL A 118 13.99 13.36 1.57
CA VAL A 118 14.07 13.84 0.18
C VAL A 118 12.75 14.41 -0.33
N GLY A 119 11.64 14.20 0.41
CA GLY A 119 10.33 14.75 0.06
C GLY A 119 9.44 14.94 1.29
N TYR A 120 8.60 15.97 1.25
CA TYR A 120 7.62 16.31 2.29
C TYR A 120 6.39 16.96 1.66
N PHE A 121 5.20 16.45 1.96
CA PHE A 121 3.93 16.95 1.46
C PHE A 121 2.93 17.07 2.61
N ASP A 122 2.58 18.29 3.00
CA ASP A 122 1.58 18.56 4.03
C ASP A 122 0.16 18.39 3.45
N ALA A 123 -0.68 17.61 4.13
CA ALA A 123 -2.08 17.41 3.74
C ALA A 123 -3.04 18.25 4.59
N HIS A 124 -2.54 18.99 5.59
CA HIS A 124 -3.30 19.90 6.44
C HIS A 124 -4.51 19.23 7.13
N GLY A 125 -4.43 17.94 7.45
CA GLY A 125 -5.51 17.17 8.06
C GLY A 125 -6.59 16.70 7.07
N SER A 126 -6.45 16.99 5.78
CA SER A 126 -7.42 16.57 4.77
C SER A 126 -7.35 15.07 4.52
N ALA A 127 -8.49 14.43 4.28
CA ALA A 127 -8.53 13.06 3.79
C ALA A 127 -8.17 13.04 2.29
N PRO A 128 -7.24 12.19 1.84
CA PRO A 128 -6.91 12.05 0.42
C PRO A 128 -8.05 11.35 -0.33
N GLY A 129 -8.05 11.49 -1.66
CA GLY A 129 -8.86 10.62 -2.53
C GLY A 129 -8.20 9.26 -2.76
N ASP A 130 -8.82 8.44 -3.60
CA ASP A 130 -8.38 7.06 -3.94
C ASP A 130 -6.94 7.01 -4.48
N THR A 131 -6.46 8.10 -5.06
CA THR A 131 -5.11 8.22 -5.63
C THR A 131 -4.45 9.51 -5.18
N VAL A 132 -3.19 9.39 -4.75
CA VAL A 132 -2.32 10.55 -4.45
C VAL A 132 -1.07 10.45 -5.32
N THR A 133 -0.72 11.54 -6.01
CA THR A 133 0.50 11.61 -6.81
C THR A 133 1.43 12.68 -6.26
N GLN A 134 2.70 12.33 -6.07
CA GLN A 134 3.70 13.18 -5.43
C GLN A 134 5.05 13.03 -6.15
N THR A 135 5.60 14.14 -6.63
CA THR A 135 6.89 14.16 -7.34
C THR A 135 8.02 14.52 -6.40
N VAL A 136 9.01 13.64 -6.30
CA VAL A 136 10.17 13.78 -5.42
C VAL A 136 11.42 13.99 -6.26
N ASP A 137 12.25 14.93 -5.83
CA ASP A 137 13.57 15.17 -6.41
C ASP A 137 14.59 14.20 -5.82
N LEU A 138 15.27 13.47 -6.69
CA LEU A 138 16.32 12.50 -6.39
C LEU A 138 17.64 12.89 -7.10
N SER A 139 17.81 14.14 -7.51
CA SER A 139 19.03 14.65 -8.16
C SER A 139 20.33 14.46 -7.36
N GLY A 140 20.23 14.26 -6.04
CA GLY A 140 21.35 13.91 -5.18
C GLY A 140 21.74 12.43 -5.17
N TYR A 141 21.08 11.58 -5.95
CA TYR A 141 21.25 10.13 -5.93
C TYR A 141 21.45 9.56 -7.34
N ASP A 142 22.32 8.56 -7.44
CA ASP A 142 22.53 7.74 -8.62
C ASP A 142 22.68 6.27 -8.18
N GLY A 143 22.36 5.34 -9.06
CA GLY A 143 22.48 3.91 -8.79
C GLY A 143 21.30 3.34 -8.01
N ARG A 144 21.51 2.17 -7.40
CA ARG A 144 20.46 1.47 -6.65
C ARG A 144 20.25 2.13 -5.29
N ILE A 145 19.02 2.54 -5.01
CA ILE A 145 18.61 3.07 -3.72
C ILE A 145 17.37 2.35 -3.20
N LEU A 146 17.17 2.39 -1.89
CA LEU A 146 15.91 2.06 -1.25
C LEU A 146 15.28 3.37 -0.77
N LEU A 147 14.11 3.69 -1.32
CA LEU A 147 13.31 4.82 -0.86
C LEU A 147 12.24 4.32 0.10
N LEU A 148 12.14 4.94 1.27
CA LEU A 148 11.03 4.76 2.20
C LEU A 148 10.06 5.93 2.05
N ALA A 149 8.78 5.64 1.87
CA ALA A 149 7.71 6.61 2.00
C ALA A 149 6.87 6.32 3.24
N ARG A 150 6.54 7.37 3.98
CA ARG A 150 5.79 7.33 5.24
C ARG A 150 4.57 8.24 5.15
N TRP A 151 3.39 7.64 5.27
CA TRP A 151 2.10 8.33 5.34
C TRP A 151 1.72 8.57 6.80
N ASN A 152 1.79 9.79 7.28
CA ASN A 152 1.42 10.09 8.67
C ASN A 152 -0.07 10.45 8.76
N ILE A 153 -0.85 9.64 9.49
CA ILE A 153 -2.27 9.90 9.74
C ILE A 153 -2.41 11.05 10.75
N ALA A 154 -3.35 11.96 10.55
CA ALA A 154 -3.49 13.17 11.38
C ALA A 154 -4.03 12.88 12.79
N ASP A 155 -4.99 11.95 12.89
CA ASP A 155 -5.80 11.72 14.08
C ASP A 155 -5.47 10.41 14.82
N THR A 156 -4.39 9.72 14.43
CA THR A 156 -3.88 8.52 15.13
C THR A 156 -2.39 8.62 15.48
N GLY A 157 -1.89 7.67 16.27
CA GLY A 157 -0.46 7.50 16.54
C GLY A 157 0.32 6.79 15.42
N ASN A 158 -0.35 6.37 14.35
CA ASN A 158 0.19 5.46 13.35
C ASN A 158 0.52 6.14 12.01
N ALA A 159 1.32 5.44 11.22
CA ALA A 159 1.64 5.76 9.84
C ALA A 159 1.64 4.49 8.97
N PHE A 160 1.58 4.69 7.65
CA PHE A 160 1.73 3.62 6.66
C PHE A 160 3.10 3.72 5.99
N TYR A 161 3.74 2.57 5.82
CA TYR A 161 5.13 2.45 5.38
C TYR A 161 5.21 1.75 4.04
N SER A 162 5.91 2.36 3.09
CA SER A 162 6.03 1.84 1.73
C SER A 162 7.45 2.01 1.22
N CYS A 163 8.18 0.91 1.10
CA CYS A 163 9.53 0.91 0.53
C CYS A 163 9.49 0.65 -0.98
N VAL A 164 10.30 1.37 -1.75
CA VAL A 164 10.43 1.23 -3.20
C VAL A 164 11.91 1.10 -3.54
N ASP A 165 12.29 -0.03 -4.14
CA ASP A 165 13.65 -0.23 -4.66
C ASP A 165 13.75 0.46 -6.03
N LEU A 166 14.70 1.38 -6.17
CA LEU A 166 14.88 2.20 -7.37
C LEU A 166 16.29 2.06 -7.92
N GLN A 167 16.42 2.21 -9.23
CA GLN A 167 17.68 2.39 -9.93
C GLN A 167 17.66 3.78 -10.55
N VAL A 168 18.28 4.77 -9.89
CA VAL A 168 18.29 6.18 -10.31
C VAL A 168 19.41 6.44 -11.31
N GLY A 169 19.12 7.20 -12.37
CA GLY A 169 20.12 7.70 -13.31
C GLY A 169 19.75 7.49 -14.78
N SER A 170 20.76 7.50 -15.65
CA SER A 170 20.64 7.45 -17.12
C SER A 170 20.26 6.06 -17.65
N GLY A 171 19.12 5.55 -17.19
CA GLY A 171 18.34 4.49 -17.83
C GLY A 171 16.85 4.82 -17.93
N GLY A 172 16.42 5.97 -17.36
CA GLY A 172 15.03 6.43 -17.36
C GLY A 172 14.59 7.02 -18.70
N GLY A 173 14.59 6.20 -19.75
CA GLY A 173 13.66 6.44 -20.85
C GLY A 173 12.24 6.35 -20.30
N THR A 174 11.43 7.38 -20.52
CA THR A 174 9.99 7.34 -20.27
C THR A 174 9.42 6.01 -20.76
N PRO A 175 8.76 5.18 -19.93
CA PRO A 175 8.06 4.02 -20.46
C PRO A 175 6.81 4.53 -21.19
N THR A 176 6.93 4.70 -22.51
CA THR A 176 5.79 4.55 -23.40
C THR A 176 5.62 3.05 -23.63
N PRO A 177 4.54 2.39 -23.16
CA PRO A 177 4.35 0.98 -23.41
C PRO A 177 4.09 0.79 -24.92
N THR A 178 5.08 0.26 -25.64
CA THR A 178 4.85 -0.36 -26.95
C THR A 178 4.87 -1.87 -26.74
N PRO A 179 3.72 -2.57 -26.82
CA PRO A 179 3.70 -4.01 -26.69
C PRO A 179 4.31 -4.64 -27.94
N THR A 180 5.48 -5.28 -27.78
CA THR A 180 6.08 -6.10 -28.83
C THR A 180 5.54 -7.52 -28.68
N THR A 181 4.77 -7.94 -29.68
CA THR A 181 4.17 -9.26 -29.87
C THR A 181 5.25 -10.33 -29.99
N SER A 182 5.17 -11.39 -29.20
CA SER A 182 5.74 -12.69 -29.57
C SER A 182 4.93 -13.84 -28.97
N SER A 183 4.35 -14.64 -29.87
CA SER A 183 3.71 -15.95 -29.68
C SER A 183 4.79 -17.04 -29.83
N PRO A 184 4.70 -18.23 -29.16
CA PRO A 184 3.88 -19.36 -29.67
C PRO A 184 3.18 -20.25 -28.60
N SER A 185 2.25 -21.06 -29.13
CA SER A 185 1.32 -22.08 -28.56
C SER A 185 1.92 -23.52 -28.54
N PRO A 186 1.27 -24.66 -28.14
CA PRO A 186 0.12 -24.96 -27.23
C PRO A 186 0.34 -26.10 -26.16
N SER A 187 -0.54 -26.13 -25.12
CA SER A 187 -1.20 -27.27 -24.39
C SER A 187 -0.40 -28.39 -23.65
N PRO A 188 -0.95 -29.07 -22.59
CA PRO A 188 -2.29 -29.69 -22.52
C PRO A 188 -3.21 -29.33 -21.32
N THR A 189 -4.50 -29.54 -21.58
CA THR A 189 -5.74 -29.54 -20.77
C THR A 189 -5.68 -30.29 -19.42
N PRO A 190 -6.50 -29.85 -18.43
CA PRO A 190 -7.45 -30.79 -17.83
C PRO A 190 -8.89 -30.26 -17.81
N THR A 191 -9.80 -31.22 -18.00
CA THR A 191 -11.26 -31.13 -18.06
C THR A 191 -11.87 -31.19 -16.65
N ALA A 192 -12.85 -30.33 -16.35
CA ALA A 192 -14.06 -30.59 -15.54
C ALA A 192 -14.89 -29.29 -15.46
N THR A 193 -16.06 -29.21 -16.10
CA THR A 193 -17.41 -29.53 -15.59
C THR A 193 -18.16 -28.25 -15.25
N THR A 194 -19.15 -27.95 -16.09
CA THR A 194 -20.00 -26.77 -16.12
C THR A 194 -20.98 -26.72 -14.95
N THR A 195 -21.11 -25.55 -14.32
CA THR A 195 -22.36 -25.06 -13.75
C THR A 195 -22.43 -23.55 -14.01
N PRO A 196 -23.47 -23.03 -14.69
CA PRO A 196 -23.54 -21.63 -15.05
C PRO A 196 -24.07 -20.82 -13.86
N THR A 197 -23.16 -20.15 -13.15
CA THR A 197 -23.52 -19.01 -12.30
C THR A 197 -23.23 -17.76 -13.11
N SER A 198 -24.20 -16.84 -13.15
CA SER A 198 -24.19 -15.62 -13.96
C SER A 198 -22.84 -14.89 -13.90
N GLN A 199 -22.07 -15.00 -14.99
CA GLN A 199 -20.82 -14.29 -15.19
C GLN A 199 -21.11 -12.78 -15.17
N PRO A 200 -20.47 -11.98 -14.31
CA PRO A 200 -20.50 -10.53 -14.43
C PRO A 200 -19.65 -10.14 -15.65
N GLY A 201 -20.19 -10.34 -16.85
CA GLY A 201 -19.60 -9.83 -18.08
C GLY A 201 -19.68 -8.31 -18.06
N GLY A 202 -18.58 -7.66 -17.69
CA GLY A 202 -18.52 -6.21 -17.54
C GLY A 202 -17.09 -5.70 -17.40
N SER A 203 -16.94 -4.38 -17.42
CA SER A 203 -15.64 -3.78 -17.14
C SER A 203 -15.22 -4.07 -15.69
N TRP A 204 -13.94 -4.34 -15.47
CA TRP A 204 -13.39 -4.46 -14.10
C TRP A 204 -13.77 -3.21 -13.29
N THR A 205 -14.21 -3.42 -12.07
CA THR A 205 -14.70 -2.37 -11.18
C THR A 205 -14.16 -2.58 -9.77
N ALA A 206 -13.49 -1.58 -9.22
CA ALA A 206 -13.05 -1.60 -7.82
C ALA A 206 -14.24 -1.74 -6.86
N GLY A 207 -14.04 -2.42 -5.75
CA GLY A 207 -15.07 -2.73 -4.74
C GLY A 207 -15.99 -3.90 -5.10
N THR A 208 -15.85 -4.48 -6.30
CA THR A 208 -16.68 -5.62 -6.74
C THR A 208 -16.10 -6.95 -6.25
N ALA A 209 -16.95 -7.80 -5.70
CA ALA A 209 -16.59 -9.18 -5.40
C ALA A 209 -16.53 -10.00 -6.69
N TYR A 210 -15.39 -10.63 -6.93
CA TYR A 210 -15.13 -11.52 -8.06
C TYR A 210 -14.80 -12.91 -7.54
N HIS A 211 -15.34 -13.91 -8.23
CA HIS A 211 -15.10 -15.31 -7.96
C HIS A 211 -14.18 -15.92 -9.02
N VAL A 212 -13.49 -17.01 -8.66
CA VAL A 212 -12.64 -17.75 -9.61
C VAL A 212 -13.43 -18.08 -10.88
N GLY A 213 -12.88 -17.68 -12.02
CA GLY A 213 -13.46 -17.90 -13.33
C GLY A 213 -14.31 -16.75 -13.85
N ASP A 214 -14.65 -15.74 -13.04
CA ASP A 214 -15.27 -14.51 -13.56
C ASP A 214 -14.37 -13.87 -14.61
N GLU A 215 -14.94 -13.35 -15.69
CA GLU A 215 -14.18 -12.61 -16.69
C GLU A 215 -14.62 -11.15 -16.73
N VAL A 216 -13.64 -10.25 -16.77
CA VAL A 216 -13.85 -8.81 -16.80
C VAL A 216 -13.03 -8.17 -17.92
N THR A 217 -13.50 -7.03 -18.42
CA THR A 217 -12.73 -6.25 -19.40
C THR A 217 -12.02 -5.09 -18.70
N TYR A 218 -10.71 -4.94 -18.91
CA TYR A 218 -9.97 -3.77 -18.45
C TYR A 218 -9.07 -3.26 -19.57
N GLN A 219 -9.23 -1.97 -19.93
CA GLN A 219 -8.52 -1.33 -21.05
C GLN A 219 -8.58 -2.13 -22.36
N GLY A 220 -9.72 -2.77 -22.64
CA GLY A 220 -9.95 -3.52 -23.88
C GLY A 220 -9.37 -4.95 -23.89
N THR A 221 -8.75 -5.40 -22.80
CA THR A 221 -8.32 -6.80 -22.64
C THR A 221 -9.25 -7.52 -21.67
N THR A 222 -9.61 -8.76 -21.98
CA THR A 222 -10.40 -9.61 -21.09
C THR A 222 -9.46 -10.34 -20.13
N TYR A 223 -9.85 -10.40 -18.86
CA TYR A 223 -9.12 -11.10 -17.81
C TYR A 223 -10.04 -12.01 -17.04
N ARG A 224 -9.56 -13.21 -16.74
CA ARG A 224 -10.20 -14.20 -15.89
C ARG A 224 -9.67 -14.10 -14.46
N CYS A 225 -10.59 -14.04 -13.51
CA CYS A 225 -10.31 -14.07 -12.09
C CYS A 225 -9.74 -15.44 -11.69
N LEU A 226 -8.63 -15.45 -10.97
CA LEU A 226 -7.92 -16.65 -10.54
C LEU A 226 -8.25 -17.04 -9.09
N GLN A 227 -8.71 -16.10 -8.28
CA GLN A 227 -8.93 -16.27 -6.85
C GLN A 227 -10.13 -15.44 -6.39
N ASP A 228 -10.97 -15.97 -5.50
CA ASP A 228 -12.08 -15.22 -4.90
C ASP A 228 -11.55 -14.00 -4.14
N HIS A 229 -12.02 -12.81 -4.48
CA HIS A 229 -11.60 -11.57 -3.81
C HIS A 229 -12.63 -10.46 -4.02
N THR A 230 -12.55 -9.42 -3.19
CA THR A 230 -13.16 -8.12 -3.50
C THR A 230 -12.09 -7.23 -4.10
N ALA A 231 -12.27 -6.79 -5.34
CA ALA A 231 -11.31 -5.93 -6.03
C ALA A 231 -11.09 -4.63 -5.25
N LEU A 232 -9.83 -4.24 -5.08
CA LEU A 232 -9.47 -2.95 -4.50
C LEU A 232 -8.98 -2.01 -5.61
N PRO A 233 -9.04 -0.67 -5.44
CA PRO A 233 -8.24 0.23 -6.27
C PRO A 233 -6.77 -0.24 -6.31
N GLY A 234 -6.10 -0.13 -7.46
CA GLY A 234 -4.74 -0.66 -7.67
C GLY A 234 -4.64 -2.17 -7.92
N TRP A 235 -5.75 -2.91 -7.79
CA TRP A 235 -5.84 -4.33 -8.15
C TRP A 235 -6.44 -4.51 -9.55
N GLU A 236 -6.18 -3.56 -10.45
CA GLU A 236 -6.60 -3.70 -11.83
C GLU A 236 -5.96 -4.95 -12.44
N PRO A 237 -6.62 -5.63 -13.38
CA PRO A 237 -6.15 -6.91 -13.88
C PRO A 237 -4.68 -6.99 -14.32
N PRO A 238 -4.09 -6.00 -15.02
CA PRO A 238 -2.67 -6.03 -15.34
C PRO A 238 -1.74 -5.81 -14.13
N SER A 239 -2.24 -5.16 -13.08
CA SER A 239 -1.48 -4.78 -11.88
C SER A 239 -1.32 -5.92 -10.88
N VAL A 240 -2.19 -6.94 -10.88
CA VAL A 240 -2.18 -8.05 -9.90
C VAL A 240 -2.39 -9.41 -10.57
N PRO A 241 -1.37 -9.96 -11.27
CA PRO A 241 -1.47 -11.22 -12.01
C PRO A 241 -1.70 -12.47 -11.12
N ALA A 242 -1.59 -12.33 -9.80
CA ALA A 242 -2.01 -13.36 -8.86
C ALA A 242 -3.53 -13.51 -8.78
N LEU A 243 -4.30 -12.46 -9.09
CA LEU A 243 -5.75 -12.44 -9.06
C LEU A 243 -6.37 -12.50 -10.45
N TRP A 244 -5.64 -12.14 -11.51
CA TRP A 244 -6.16 -12.04 -12.87
C TRP A 244 -5.23 -12.66 -13.92
N GLN A 245 -5.81 -13.36 -14.88
CA GLN A 245 -5.14 -13.94 -16.05
C GLN A 245 -5.76 -13.38 -17.34
N PRO A 246 -4.97 -12.83 -18.28
CA PRO A 246 -5.52 -12.43 -19.57
C PRO A 246 -6.07 -13.64 -20.34
N VAL A 247 -7.21 -13.45 -21.01
CA VAL A 247 -7.90 -14.45 -21.84
C VAL A 247 -7.58 -14.26 -23.32
#